data_AF-A0AA35W443-F1
#
_entry.id   AF-A0AA35W443-F1
#
_cell.length_a   1.000
_cell.length_b   1.000
_cell.length_c   1.000
_cell.angle_alpha   90.00
_cell.angle_beta   90.00
_cell.angle_gamma   90.00
#
_symmetry.space_group_name_H-M   'P 1'
#
loop_
_entity.id
_entity.type
_entity.pdbx_description
1 polymer ?
#
loop_
_entity_poly.entity_id
_entity_poly.type
_entity_poly.pdbx_seq_one_letter_code
_entity_poly.pdbx_strand_id
1 'polypeptide(L)'
;AFTLTGLREVLVRRVDQRVVALDLVELSLKDQYITRSDMWRITCSLLGRCLYSGQHLEHCSMRLQTHCLWYQGDTVTSGAIANTTRVRYS
;
A
#
# COMPACT_ATOMS: atom_id res chain seq x y z
N ALA A 1 1.02 11.56 -1.74
CA ALA A 1 1.92 11.88 -2.87
C ALA A 1 3.15 12.61 -2.32
N PHE A 2 4.32 12.42 -2.92
CA PHE A 2 5.54 13.12 -2.50
C PHE A 2 5.62 14.43 -3.29
N THR A 3 5.51 15.56 -2.61
CA THR A 3 5.45 16.91 -3.21
C THR A 3 6.82 17.33 -3.77
N LEU A 4 7.26 16.67 -4.84
CA LEU A 4 8.53 16.95 -5.51
C LEU A 4 8.30 17.94 -6.66
N THR A 5 9.06 19.02 -6.67
CA THR A 5 9.11 19.94 -7.82
C THR A 5 9.87 19.27 -8.97
N GLY A 6 9.36 19.40 -10.19
CA GLY A 6 10.05 18.90 -11.38
C GLY A 6 11.43 19.55 -11.57
N LEU A 7 12.35 18.84 -12.23
CA LEU A 7 13.71 19.30 -12.54
C LEU A 7 14.59 19.66 -11.31
N ARG A 8 14.31 19.05 -10.15
CA ARG A 8 15.14 19.19 -8.94
C ARG A 8 15.90 17.90 -8.67
N GLU A 9 17.18 18.01 -8.33
CA GLU A 9 17.96 16.86 -7.87
C GLU A 9 17.40 16.34 -6.55
N VAL A 10 17.18 15.03 -6.50
CA VAL A 10 16.70 14.32 -5.31
C VAL A 10 17.66 13.19 -4.96
N LEU A 11 17.99 13.09 -3.67
CA LEU A 11 18.78 11.97 -3.17
C LEU A 11 17.87 10.76 -2.96
N VAL A 12 18.07 9.71 -3.73
CA VAL A 12 17.34 8.44 -3.58
C VAL A 12 18.23 7.45 -2.85
N ARG A 13 17.71 6.87 -1.77
CA ARG A 13 18.37 5.78 -1.05
C ARG A 13 17.60 4.48 -1.27
N ARG A 14 18.29 3.45 -1.74
CA ARG A 14 17.72 2.10 -1.78
C ARG A 14 17.58 1.59 -0.34
N VAL A 15 16.38 1.13 0.00
CA VAL A 15 16.09 0.50 1.29
C VAL A 15 15.66 -0.94 1.01
N ASP A 16 16.11 -1.86 1.86
CA ASP A 16 15.65 -3.25 1.79
C ASP A 16 14.17 -3.30 2.19
N GLN A 17 13.38 -3.99 1.38
CA GLN A 17 11.95 -4.18 1.60
C GLN A 17 11.65 -4.81 2.97
N ARG A 18 12.54 -5.66 3.47
CA ARG A 18 12.39 -6.33 4.77
C ARG A 18 12.38 -5.35 5.95
N VAL A 19 13.09 -4.23 5.81
CA VAL A 19 13.22 -3.21 6.87
C VAL A 19 12.03 -2.24 6.85
N VAL A 20 11.31 -2.15 5.73
CA VAL A 20 10.14 -1.26 5.56
C VAL A 20 8.84 -2.04 5.40
N ALA A 21 8.83 -3.31 5.82
CA ALA A 21 7.67 -4.18 5.76
C ALA A 21 6.60 -3.70 6.74
N LEU A 22 5.41 -3.39 6.23
CA LEU A 22 4.29 -2.90 7.04
C LEU A 22 3.68 -4.02 7.89
N ASP A 23 3.13 -3.67 9.05
CA ASP A 23 2.42 -4.62 9.91
C ASP A 23 0.95 -4.74 9.52
N LEU A 24 0.32 -3.59 9.24
CA LEU A 24 -1.07 -3.49 8.84
C LEU A 24 -1.21 -2.48 7.70
N VAL A 25 -2.09 -2.78 6.77
CA VAL A 25 -2.52 -1.89 5.69
C VAL A 25 -4.04 -1.89 5.64
N GLU A 26 -4.63 -0.71 5.57
CA GLU A 26 -6.05 -0.52 5.35
C GLU A 26 -6.28 -0.01 3.93
N LEU A 27 -7.06 -0.78 3.18
CA LEU A 27 -7.50 -0.46 1.84
C LEU A 27 -9.00 -0.17 1.90
N SER A 28 -9.40 1.02 1.46
CA SER A 28 -10.79 1.36 1.29
C SER A 28 -11.23 1.11 -0.16
N LEU A 29 -12.44 0.59 -0.33
CA LEU A 29 -13.06 0.44 -1.64
C LEU A 29 -14.26 1.36 -1.76
N LYS A 30 -14.31 2.11 -2.86
CA LYS A 30 -15.42 3.00 -3.12
C LYS A 30 -16.42 2.33 -4.06
N ASP A 31 -17.67 2.21 -3.60
CA ASP A 31 -18.83 1.79 -4.39
C ASP A 31 -18.73 0.39 -5.02
N GLN A 32 -17.86 -0.48 -4.50
CA GLN A 32 -17.67 -1.85 -5.01
C GLN A 32 -17.63 -2.86 -3.86
N TYR A 33 -18.37 -3.95 -4.02
CA TYR A 33 -18.32 -5.09 -3.11
C TYR A 33 -17.27 -6.09 -3.60
N ILE A 34 -16.51 -6.68 -2.67
CA ILE A 34 -15.46 -7.64 -3.00
C ILE A 34 -15.69 -8.97 -2.29
N THR A 35 -15.43 -10.06 -3.00
CA THR A 35 -15.50 -11.39 -2.41
C THR A 35 -14.18 -11.71 -1.70
N ARG A 36 -14.19 -12.72 -0.80
CA ARG A 36 -12.95 -13.20 -0.15
C ARG A 36 -11.90 -13.66 -1.17
N SER A 37 -12.32 -14.20 -2.30
CA SER A 37 -11.42 -14.61 -3.38
C SER A 37 -10.72 -13.40 -4.00
N ASP A 38 -11.43 -12.29 -4.17
CA ASP A 38 -10.86 -11.06 -4.72
C ASP A 38 -9.94 -10.37 -3.72
N MET A 39 -10.32 -10.34 -2.43
CA MET A 39 -9.42 -9.90 -1.35
C MET A 39 -8.08 -10.65 -1.39
N TRP A 40 -8.12 -11.98 -1.55
CA TRP A 40 -6.90 -12.78 -1.68
C TRP A 40 -6.09 -12.41 -2.94
N ARG A 41 -6.74 -12.28 -4.10
CA ARG A 41 -6.07 -11.92 -5.36
C ARG A 41 -5.42 -10.55 -5.29
N ILE A 42 -6.12 -9.56 -4.72
CA ILE A 42 -5.61 -8.21 -4.50
C ILE A 42 -4.38 -8.29 -3.60
N THR A 43 -4.49 -8.96 -2.44
CA THR A 43 -3.37 -9.14 -1.51
C THR A 43 -2.17 -9.79 -2.21
N CYS A 44 -2.38 -10.85 -2.98
CA CYS A 44 -1.32 -11.52 -3.74
C CYS A 44 -0.66 -10.60 -4.77
N SER A 45 -1.45 -9.77 -5.46
CA SER A 45 -0.93 -8.82 -6.45
C SER A 45 -0.11 -7.68 -5.83
N LEU A 46 -0.34 -7.39 -4.55
CA LEU A 46 0.32 -6.33 -3.80
C LEU A 46 1.58 -6.81 -3.05
N LEU A 47 1.76 -8.13 -2.88
CA LEU A 47 2.99 -8.68 -2.32
C LEU A 47 4.22 -8.21 -3.12
N GLY A 48 5.23 -7.67 -2.43
CA GLY A 48 6.42 -7.15 -3.09
C GLY A 48 6.31 -5.70 -3.56
N ARG A 49 5.13 -5.07 -3.49
CA ARG A 49 4.93 -3.66 -3.90
C ARG A 49 5.06 -2.71 -2.72
N CYS A 50 5.45 -1.47 -3.03
CA CYS A 50 5.44 -0.36 -2.09
C CYS A 50 4.15 0.43 -2.24
N LEU A 51 3.52 0.73 -1.10
CA LEU A 51 2.34 1.58 -1.02
C LEU A 51 2.65 2.88 -0.29
N TYR A 52 1.85 3.90 -0.58
CA TYR A 52 1.84 5.14 0.17
C TYR A 52 0.40 5.55 0.54
N SER A 53 0.26 6.30 1.62
CA SER A 53 -1.05 6.75 2.11
C SER A 53 -1.73 7.66 1.08
N GLY A 54 -3.00 7.38 0.81
CA GLY A 54 -3.80 8.04 -0.21
C GLY A 54 -3.51 7.57 -1.65
N GLN A 55 -2.74 6.51 -1.85
CA GLN A 55 -2.52 5.95 -3.19
C GLN A 55 -3.80 5.32 -3.73
N HIS A 56 -4.15 5.67 -4.98
CA HIS A 56 -5.17 4.97 -5.75
C HIS A 56 -4.53 3.77 -6.47
N LEU A 57 -5.15 2.60 -6.30
CA LEU A 57 -4.77 1.34 -6.90
C LEU A 57 -5.91 0.88 -7.80
N GLU A 58 -5.55 0.35 -8.96
CA GLU A 58 -6.51 -0.28 -9.86
C GLU A 58 -6.13 -1.75 -10.05
N HIS A 59 -7.09 -2.64 -9.77
CA HIS A 59 -6.91 -4.07 -9.93
C HIS A 59 -8.17 -4.66 -10.56
N CYS A 60 -8.06 -5.30 -11.73
CA CYS A 60 -9.21 -5.89 -12.43
C CYS A 60 -10.43 -4.94 -12.54
N SER A 61 -10.20 -3.68 -12.90
CA SER A 61 -11.22 -2.61 -12.99
C SER A 61 -11.86 -2.19 -11.65
N MET A 62 -11.35 -2.69 -10.54
CA MET A 62 -11.74 -2.30 -9.19
C MET A 62 -10.82 -1.17 -8.71
N ARG A 63 -11.42 -0.13 -8.13
CA ARG A 63 -10.69 1.03 -7.59
C ARG A 63 -10.54 0.88 -6.09
N LEU A 64 -9.30 0.76 -5.64
CA LEU A 64 -8.95 0.73 -4.23
C LEU A 64 -8.18 2.00 -3.87
N GLN A 65 -8.33 2.44 -2.62
CA GLN A 65 -7.57 3.54 -2.08
C GLN A 65 -6.85 3.07 -0.81
N THR A 66 -5.58 3.42 -0.69
CA THR A 66 -4.81 3.16 0.54
C THR A 66 -5.21 4.21 1.58
N HIS A 67 -5.91 3.78 2.63
CA HIS A 67 -6.37 4.68 3.68
C HIS A 67 -5.23 4.94 4.68
N CYS A 68 -4.80 3.89 5.38
CA CYS A 68 -3.80 3.95 6.43
C CYS A 68 -2.78 2.82 6.31
N LEU A 69 -1.54 3.12 6.71
CA LEU A 69 -0.42 2.18 6.74
C LEU A 69 0.16 2.23 8.16
N TRP A 70 0.44 1.06 8.74
CA TRP A 70 1.02 0.97 10.08
C TRP A 70 2.33 0.18 10.05
N TYR A 71 3.30 0.67 10.81
CA TYR A 71 4.60 0.06 11.04
C TYR A 71 4.97 0.22 12.50
N GLN A 72 5.22 -0.89 13.19
CA GLN A 72 5.56 -0.98 14.62
C GLN A 72 4.58 -0.24 15.54
N GLY A 73 3.30 -0.19 15.16
CA GLY A 73 2.24 0.51 15.89
C GLY A 73 2.03 1.96 15.49
N ASP A 74 2.96 2.56 14.75
CA ASP A 74 2.86 3.94 14.28
C ASP A 74 2.28 4.02 12.87
N THR A 75 1.51 5.08 12.60
CA THR A 75 1.01 5.36 11.25
C THR A 75 2.12 5.94 10.40
N VAL A 76 2.41 5.29 9.26
CA VAL A 76 3.45 5.72 8.32
C VAL A 76 2.84 6.20 7.01
N THR A 77 3.58 7.05 6.29
CA THR A 77 3.13 7.58 5.00
C THR A 77 3.42 6.62 3.84
N SER A 78 4.41 5.73 3.99
CA SER A 78 4.80 4.79 2.95
C SER A 78 5.46 3.55 3.54
N GLY A 79 5.32 2.41 2.86
CA GLY A 79 6.03 1.18 3.22
C GLY A 79 5.81 0.10 2.17
N ALA A 80 6.39 -1.08 2.41
CA ALA A 80 6.26 -2.21 1.51
C ALA A 80 5.35 -3.29 2.08
N ILE A 81 4.59 -3.95 1.20
CA ILE A 81 3.80 -5.11 1.56
C ILE A 81 4.69 -6.35 1.49
N ALA A 82 4.82 -7.02 2.62
CA ALA A 82 5.47 -8.30 2.76
C ALA A 82 4.46 -9.40 3.10
N ASN A 83 4.93 -10.65 3.14
CA ASN A 83 4.13 -11.83 3.45
C ASN A 83 3.52 -11.78 4.87
N THR A 84 4.16 -11.03 5.77
CA THR A 84 3.76 -10.84 7.16
C THR A 84 2.76 -9.71 7.37
N THR A 85 2.58 -8.86 6.35
CA THR A 85 1.71 -7.68 6.42
C THR A 85 0.25 -8.12 6.42
N ARG A 86 -0.52 -7.61 7.40
CA ARG A 86 -1.96 -7.84 7.46
C ARG A 86 -2.68 -6.80 6.59
N VAL A 87 -3.61 -7.25 5.75
CA VAL A 87 -4.42 -6.36 4.91
C VAL A 87 -5.86 -6.36 5.43
N ARG A 88 -6.37 -5.17 5.73
CA ARG A 88 -7.77 -4.93 6.12
C ARG A 88 -8.47 -4.16 5.00
N TYR A 89 -9.69 -4.58 4.71
CA TYR A 89 -10.56 -3.95 3.72
C TYR A 89 -11.67 -3.19 4.46
N SER A 90 -11.90 -1.92 4.12
CA SER A 90 -13.02 -1.10 4.62
C SER A 90 -13.88 -0.50 3.52
#